data_AF-A0A151JCA5-F1
#
_entry.id   AF-A0A151JCA5-F1
#
_cell.length_a   1.000
_cell.length_b   1.000
_cell.length_c   1.000
_cell.angle_alpha   90.00
_cell.angle_beta   90.00
_cell.angle_gamma   90.00
#
_symmetry.space_group_name_H-M   'P 1'
#
loop_
_entity.id
_entity.type
_entity.pdbx_description
1 polymer ?
#
loop_
_entity_poly.entity_id
_entity_poly.type
_entity_poly.pdbx_seq_one_letter_code
_entity_poly.pdbx_strand_id
1 'polypeptide(L)'
;MTETLERALAPLMTIGGFCNLGMFEYPLGQPRTYISCLYGLAKWGLLIYFWYYPHCINSFQKDKIIHIINIIPFLTIMLILISICRFKELKMCLRELAIVDHTLEALGTPKEYQMLRNWIIRLIIGWIVYIFFQLVYIYFVFSFINYNIGFTVFVYWMHNTFLNIYPSTVIILSALISATILGLVLYRVGKVTLQVIYKLLFIMEIEYK
;
A
#
# COMPACT_ATOMS: atom_id res chain seq x y z
N MET A 1 -19.58 -16.00 12.87
CA MET A 1 -18.73 -14.84 13.20
C MET A 1 -18.80 -13.90 12.01
N THR A 2 -19.45 -12.74 12.14
CA THR A 2 -19.65 -11.82 11.01
C THR A 2 -18.31 -11.26 10.54
N GLU A 3 -17.92 -11.53 9.30
CA GLU A 3 -16.77 -10.86 8.69
C GLU A 3 -17.10 -9.36 8.55
N THR A 4 -16.27 -8.51 9.14
CA THR A 4 -16.37 -7.06 9.01
C THR A 4 -15.44 -6.57 7.92
N LEU A 5 -15.79 -5.46 7.29
CA LEU A 5 -14.96 -4.78 6.28
C LEU A 5 -13.50 -4.60 6.73
N GLU A 6 -13.30 -4.19 7.97
CA GLU A 6 -11.98 -3.99 8.58
C GLU A 6 -11.16 -5.29 8.59
N ARG A 7 -11.80 -6.44 8.85
CA ARG A 7 -11.15 -7.75 8.84
C ARG A 7 -10.79 -8.22 7.43
N ALA A 8 -11.55 -7.83 6.41
CA ALA A 8 -11.22 -8.11 5.01
C ALA A 8 -10.00 -7.30 4.54
N LEU A 9 -9.86 -6.06 5.03
CA LEU A 9 -8.73 -5.16 4.73
C LEU A 9 -7.50 -5.38 5.61
N ALA A 10 -7.62 -6.12 6.71
CA ALA A 10 -6.54 -6.35 7.67
C ALA A 10 -5.21 -6.82 7.04
N PRO A 11 -5.16 -7.75 6.06
CA PRO A 11 -3.89 -8.13 5.42
C PRO A 11 -3.18 -6.95 4.75
N LEU A 12 -3.95 -6.09 4.06
CA LEU A 12 -3.44 -4.91 3.38
C LEU A 12 -2.95 -3.86 4.38
N MET A 13 -3.73 -3.61 5.44
CA MET A 13 -3.35 -2.67 6.50
C MET A 13 -2.12 -3.14 7.28
N THR A 14 -1.98 -4.45 7.51
CA THR A 14 -0.81 -5.04 8.19
C THR A 14 0.45 -4.79 7.39
N ILE A 15 0.43 -5.08 6.08
CA ILE A 15 1.59 -4.87 5.19
C ILE A 15 1.88 -3.38 5.02
N GLY A 16 0.84 -2.55 4.89
CA GLY A 16 0.99 -1.09 4.93
C GLY A 16 1.69 -0.62 6.20
N GLY A 17 1.31 -1.14 7.37
CA GLY A 17 1.96 -0.87 8.65
C GLY A 17 3.44 -1.23 8.68
N PHE A 18 3.81 -2.43 8.20
CA PHE A 18 5.21 -2.86 8.08
C PHE A 18 6.06 -1.94 7.20
N CYS A 19 5.48 -1.40 6.13
CA CYS A 19 6.12 -0.47 5.20
C CYS A 19 6.07 1.00 5.65
N ASN A 20 5.60 1.30 6.88
CA ASN A 20 5.37 2.65 7.41
C ASN A 20 4.31 3.46 6.64
N LEU A 21 3.46 2.80 5.86
CA LEU A 21 2.32 3.40 5.16
C LEU A 21 1.04 3.34 5.98
N GLY A 22 0.98 2.49 7.00
CA GLY A 22 -0.16 2.33 7.90
C GLY A 22 0.27 2.45 9.36
N MET A 23 -0.71 2.49 10.27
CA MET A 23 -0.46 2.60 11.70
C MET A 23 -0.44 1.23 12.37
N PHE A 24 0.48 1.02 13.31
CA PHE A 24 0.46 -0.14 14.19
C PHE A 24 -0.76 -0.04 15.12
N GLU A 25 -1.69 -0.97 14.93
CA GLU A 25 -2.79 -1.22 15.85
C GLU A 25 -2.51 -2.54 16.58
N TYR A 26 -1.74 -2.46 17.67
CA TYR A 26 -1.57 -3.58 18.60
C TYR A 26 -1.75 -3.09 20.04
N PRO A 27 -2.80 -3.53 20.76
CA PRO A 27 -3.91 -4.40 20.34
C PRO A 27 -4.90 -3.74 19.36
N LEU A 28 -5.65 -4.57 18.62
CA LEU A 28 -6.70 -4.17 17.67
C LEU A 28 -7.69 -3.19 18.31
N GLY A 29 -7.86 -2.01 17.70
CA GLY A 29 -8.74 -0.95 18.20
C GLY A 29 -8.05 0.19 18.96
N GLN A 30 -6.76 0.06 19.31
CA GLN A 30 -5.96 1.16 19.88
C GLN A 30 -4.87 1.62 18.89
N PRO A 31 -5.19 2.60 18.01
CA PRO A 31 -4.20 3.17 17.10
C PRO A 31 -3.08 3.88 17.87
N ARG A 32 -1.85 3.34 17.82
CA ARG A 32 -0.67 4.01 18.40
C ARG A 32 0.04 4.84 17.34
N THR A 33 -0.57 5.98 17.00
CA THR A 33 -0.07 6.93 15.98
C THR A 33 1.35 7.36 16.26
N TYR A 34 1.62 7.71 17.51
CA TYR A 34 2.91 8.25 17.91
C TYR A 34 4.05 7.24 17.74
N ILE A 35 3.84 5.99 18.18
CA ILE A 35 4.86 4.93 18.07
C ILE A 35 5.12 4.57 16.61
N SER A 36 4.07 4.47 15.80
CA SER A 36 4.18 4.18 14.36
C SER A 36 4.94 5.28 13.62
N CYS A 37 4.63 6.54 13.93
CA CYS A 37 5.30 7.71 13.37
C CYS A 37 6.77 7.75 13.78
N LEU A 38 7.07 7.57 15.07
CA LEU A 38 8.43 7.61 15.59
C LEU A 38 9.28 6.46 15.02
N TYR A 39 8.71 5.26 14.88
CA TYR A 39 9.36 4.13 14.20
C TYR A 39 9.62 4.42 12.72
N GLY A 40 8.62 4.95 12.01
CA GLY A 40 8.76 5.34 10.61
C GLY A 40 9.85 6.39 10.41
N LEU A 41 9.82 7.46 11.20
CA LEU A 41 10.82 8.53 11.18
C LEU A 41 12.21 8.01 11.54
N ALA A 42 12.35 7.17 12.56
CA ALA A 42 13.63 6.60 12.94
C ALA A 42 14.20 5.70 11.83
N LYS A 43 13.40 4.77 11.30
CA LYS A 43 13.83 3.85 10.23
C LYS A 43 14.22 4.60 8.97
N TRP A 44 13.39 5.52 8.50
CA TRP A 44 13.67 6.30 7.29
C TRP A 44 14.78 7.33 7.52
N GLY A 45 14.85 7.96 8.69
CA GLY A 45 15.92 8.87 9.08
C GLY A 45 17.28 8.18 9.06
N LEU A 46 17.40 7.00 9.66
CA LEU A 46 18.62 6.18 9.61
C LEU A 46 18.96 5.78 8.18
N LEU A 47 17.97 5.36 7.39
CA LEU A 47 18.18 4.95 6.00
C LEU A 47 18.68 6.12 5.13
N ILE A 48 18.14 7.32 5.32
CA ILE A 48 18.60 8.53 4.62
C ILE A 48 20.03 8.86 5.03
N TYR A 49 20.29 8.91 6.33
CA TYR A 49 21.57 9.34 6.86
C TYR A 49 22.71 8.40 6.44
N PHE A 50 22.52 7.09 6.60
CA PHE A 50 23.57 6.11 6.32
C PHE A 50 23.70 5.74 4.84
N TRP A 51 22.60 5.78 4.07
CA TRP A 51 22.60 5.26 2.70
C TRP A 51 22.40 6.34 1.65
N TYR A 52 21.23 6.99 1.65
CA TYR A 52 20.87 7.88 0.54
C TYR A 52 21.69 9.16 0.51
N TYR A 53 21.98 9.76 1.66
CA TYR A 53 22.74 11.01 1.72
C TYR A 53 24.18 10.86 1.21
N PRO A 54 24.98 9.87 1.68
CA PRO A 54 26.29 9.59 1.09
C PRO A 54 26.22 9.23 -0.39
N HIS A 55 25.20 8.46 -0.80
CA HIS A 55 25.02 8.10 -2.21
C HIS A 55 24.76 9.32 -3.09
N CYS A 56 23.87 10.23 -2.66
CA CYS A 56 23.59 11.48 -3.35
C CYS A 56 24.82 12.38 -3.46
N ILE A 57 25.60 12.53 -2.39
CA ILE A 57 26.84 13.32 -2.42
C ILE A 57 27.84 12.72 -3.41
N ASN A 58 28.06 11.41 -3.34
CA ASN A 58 29.03 10.74 -4.21
C ASN A 58 28.61 10.83 -5.69
N SER A 59 27.32 10.67 -5.99
CA SER A 59 26.77 10.86 -7.33
C SER A 59 26.94 12.31 -7.81
N PHE A 60 26.63 13.30 -6.96
CA PHE A 60 26.80 14.70 -7.30
C PHE A 60 28.28 15.08 -7.53
N GLN A 61 29.20 14.53 -6.73
CA GLN A 61 30.63 14.78 -6.89
C GLN A 61 31.22 14.17 -8.17
N LYS A 62 30.76 12.96 -8.55
CA LYS A 62 31.26 12.27 -9.74
C LYS A 62 30.65 12.78 -11.03
N ASP A 63 29.32 12.87 -11.06
CA ASP A 63 28.56 13.11 -12.29
C ASP A 63 28.20 14.58 -12.47
N LYS A 64 28.28 15.40 -11.40
CA LYS A 64 27.79 16.79 -11.33
C LYS A 64 26.32 16.96 -11.71
N ILE A 65 25.57 15.85 -11.76
CA ILE A 65 24.17 15.78 -12.18
C ILE A 65 23.36 15.11 -11.07
N ILE A 66 22.14 15.60 -10.86
CA ILE A 66 21.18 14.97 -9.96
C ILE A 66 20.34 13.98 -10.78
N HIS A 67 20.51 12.68 -10.53
CA HIS A 67 19.69 11.65 -11.15
C HIS A 67 18.28 11.60 -10.53
N ILE A 68 17.29 11.20 -11.33
CA ILE A 68 15.90 10.98 -10.87
C ILE A 68 15.86 10.01 -9.68
N ILE A 69 16.76 9.01 -9.66
CA ILE A 69 16.90 8.03 -8.59
C ILE A 69 17.13 8.68 -7.22
N ASN A 70 17.80 9.84 -7.18
CA ASN A 70 18.06 10.59 -5.95
C ASN A 70 16.82 11.30 -5.41
N ILE A 71 15.80 11.56 -6.24
CA ILE A 71 14.55 12.24 -5.87
C ILE A 71 13.55 11.25 -5.26
N ILE A 72 13.57 9.98 -5.69
CA ILE A 72 12.62 8.94 -5.27
C ILE A 72 12.57 8.74 -3.74
N PRO A 73 13.69 8.67 -2.99
CA PRO A 73 13.65 8.56 -1.53
C PRO A 73 12.94 9.74 -0.86
N PHE A 74 13.15 10.97 -1.34
CA PHE A 74 12.48 12.17 -0.82
C PHE A 74 10.97 12.12 -1.06
N LEU A 75 10.55 11.74 -2.27
CA LEU A 75 9.14 11.54 -2.60
C LEU A 75 8.50 10.49 -1.68
N THR A 76 9.23 9.42 -1.38
CA THR A 76 8.75 8.34 -0.51
C THR A 76 8.52 8.83 0.92
N ILE A 77 9.42 9.65 1.48
CA ILE A 77 9.25 10.24 2.81
C ILE A 77 8.02 11.15 2.84
N MET A 78 7.85 11.98 1.82
CA MET A 78 6.67 12.86 1.72
C MET A 78 5.38 12.03 1.68
N LEU A 79 5.36 10.93 0.92
CA LEU A 79 4.23 10.02 0.87
C LEU A 79 3.94 9.35 2.22
N ILE A 80 4.96 8.94 2.96
CA ILE A 80 4.79 8.37 4.30
C ILE A 80 4.20 9.39 5.26
N LEU A 81 4.72 10.62 5.26
CA LEU A 81 4.18 11.71 6.09
C LEU A 81 2.71 11.99 5.74
N ILE A 82 2.39 12.07 4.45
CA ILE A 82 1.00 12.24 3.97
C ILE A 82 0.12 11.09 4.44
N SER A 83 0.59 9.85 4.33
CA SER A 83 -0.15 8.66 4.74
C SER A 83 -0.45 8.66 6.24
N ILE A 84 0.53 9.04 7.07
CA ILE A 84 0.36 9.17 8.53
C ILE A 84 -0.65 10.27 8.85
N CYS A 85 -0.56 11.44 8.20
CA CYS A 85 -1.48 12.55 8.43
C CYS A 85 -2.92 12.18 8.06
N ARG A 86 -3.12 11.51 6.92
CA ARG A 86 -4.44 11.12 6.41
C ARG A 86 -4.97 9.81 6.97
N PHE A 87 -4.23 9.15 7.86
CA PHE A 87 -4.67 7.88 8.45
C PHE A 87 -6.00 8.01 9.20
N LYS A 88 -6.22 9.15 9.89
CA LYS A 88 -7.50 9.43 10.58
C LYS A 88 -8.67 9.52 9.58
N GLU A 89 -8.45 10.21 8.46
CA GLU A 89 -9.44 10.33 7.37
C GLU A 89 -9.77 8.96 6.78
N LEU A 90 -8.74 8.14 6.53
CA LEU A 90 -8.92 6.78 6.05
C LEU A 90 -9.79 5.95 7.00
N LYS A 91 -9.55 6.03 8.31
CA LYS A 91 -10.33 5.30 9.32
C LYS A 91 -11.79 5.75 9.37
N MET A 92 -12.04 7.06 9.23
CA MET A 92 -13.41 7.58 9.12
C MET A 92 -14.09 7.08 7.86
N CYS A 93 -13.41 7.10 6.72
CA CYS A 93 -13.92 6.58 5.45
C CYS A 93 -14.30 5.09 5.54
N LEU A 94 -13.47 4.26 6.18
CA LEU A 94 -13.78 2.84 6.40
C LEU A 94 -15.02 2.64 7.29
N ARG A 95 -15.21 3.50 8.31
CA ARG A 95 -16.39 3.46 9.17
C ARG A 95 -17.66 3.87 8.42
N GLU A 96 -17.59 4.92 7.60
CA GLU A 96 -18.71 5.32 6.74
C GLU A 96 -19.06 4.22 5.74
N LEU A 97 -18.06 3.57 5.15
CA LEU A 97 -18.29 2.47 4.24
C LEU A 97 -18.94 1.25 4.91
N ALA A 98 -18.63 0.99 6.18
CA ALA A 98 -19.31 -0.04 6.96
C ALA A 98 -20.80 0.29 7.16
N ILE A 99 -21.16 1.56 7.37
CA ILE A 99 -22.56 2.00 7.46
C ILE A 99 -23.28 1.80 6.12
N VAL A 100 -22.63 2.18 5.00
CA VAL A 100 -23.16 1.94 3.66
C VAL A 100 -23.34 0.44 3.37
N ASP A 101 -22.48 -0.41 3.91
CA ASP A 101 -22.67 -1.86 3.77
C ASP A 101 -23.88 -2.38 4.57
N HIS A 102 -24.16 -1.82 5.75
CA HIS A 102 -25.37 -2.13 6.50
C HIS A 102 -26.65 -1.69 5.77
N THR A 103 -26.63 -0.55 5.06
CA THR A 103 -27.79 -0.14 4.25
C THR A 103 -27.97 -1.04 3.02
N LEU A 104 -26.87 -1.43 2.36
CA LEU A 104 -26.85 -2.42 1.28
C LEU A 104 -27.42 -3.78 1.73
N GLU A 105 -27.09 -4.22 2.95
CA GLU A 105 -27.63 -5.44 3.56
C GLU A 105 -29.14 -5.32 3.81
N ALA A 106 -29.62 -4.18 4.32
CA ALA A 106 -31.05 -3.90 4.46
C ALA A 106 -31.80 -3.82 3.11
N LEU A 107 -31.09 -3.46 2.03
CA LEU A 107 -31.60 -3.50 0.66
C LEU A 107 -31.58 -4.91 0.04
N GLY A 108 -31.10 -5.93 0.78
CA GLY A 108 -31.10 -7.33 0.37
C GLY A 108 -29.84 -7.80 -0.35
N THR A 109 -28.74 -7.03 -0.34
CA THR A 109 -27.47 -7.51 -0.91
C THR A 109 -26.63 -8.31 0.09
N PRO A 110 -26.11 -9.49 -0.30
CA PRO A 110 -25.24 -10.28 0.55
C PRO A 110 -23.85 -9.64 0.70
N LYS A 111 -23.22 -9.89 1.84
CA LYS A 111 -21.85 -9.43 2.16
C LYS A 111 -20.80 -10.23 1.40
N GLU A 112 -20.10 -9.59 0.47
CA GLU A 112 -19.03 -10.20 -0.35
C GLU A 112 -17.61 -10.01 0.23
N TYR A 113 -17.49 -9.87 1.56
CA TYR A 113 -16.21 -9.58 2.23
C TYR A 113 -15.13 -10.62 1.99
N GLN A 114 -15.53 -11.89 1.85
CA GLN A 114 -14.60 -12.99 1.61
C GLN A 114 -13.96 -12.91 0.21
N MET A 115 -14.73 -12.50 -0.81
CA MET A 115 -14.20 -12.26 -2.15
C MET A 115 -13.23 -11.07 -2.13
N LEU A 116 -13.58 -9.97 -1.46
CA LEU A 116 -12.70 -8.81 -1.31
C LEU A 116 -11.37 -9.20 -0.64
N ARG A 117 -11.43 -9.96 0.45
CA ARG A 117 -10.25 -10.46 1.17
C ARG A 117 -9.36 -11.32 0.26
N ASN A 118 -9.93 -12.22 -0.52
CA ASN A 118 -9.19 -13.06 -1.46
C ASN A 118 -8.53 -12.22 -2.58
N TRP A 119 -9.23 -11.20 -3.09
CA TRP A 119 -8.67 -10.25 -4.04
C TRP A 119 -7.47 -9.49 -3.47
N ILE A 120 -7.59 -8.98 -2.25
CA ILE A 120 -6.52 -8.28 -1.54
C ILE A 120 -5.30 -9.20 -1.34
N ILE A 121 -5.52 -10.44 -0.90
CA ILE A 121 -4.44 -11.42 -0.72
C ILE A 121 -3.75 -11.69 -2.06
N ARG A 122 -4.50 -11.83 -3.15
CA ARG A 122 -3.93 -12.02 -4.50
C ARG A 122 -3.06 -10.83 -4.94
N LEU A 123 -3.48 -9.60 -4.66
CA LEU A 123 -2.70 -8.39 -4.93
C LEU A 123 -1.39 -8.36 -4.13
N ILE A 124 -1.46 -8.73 -2.84
CA ILE A 124 -0.29 -8.84 -1.96
C ILE A 124 0.71 -9.87 -2.50
N ILE A 125 0.23 -11.06 -2.89
CA ILE A 125 1.09 -12.11 -3.45
C ILE A 125 1.75 -11.61 -4.74
N GLY A 126 0.99 -10.96 -5.63
CA GLY A 126 1.53 -10.39 -6.86
C GLY A 126 2.62 -9.35 -6.60
N TRP A 127 2.43 -8.49 -5.60
CA TRP A 127 3.43 -7.51 -5.19
C TRP A 127 4.71 -8.16 -4.63
N ILE A 128 4.58 -9.21 -3.82
CA ILE A 128 5.73 -9.98 -3.30
C ILE A 128 6.50 -10.63 -4.46
N VAL A 129 5.80 -11.29 -5.37
CA VAL A 129 6.40 -11.93 -6.57
C VAL A 129 7.13 -10.89 -7.42
N TYR A 130 6.56 -9.69 -7.60
CA TYR A 130 7.20 -8.61 -8.34
C TYR A 130 8.54 -8.18 -7.71
N ILE A 131 8.62 -8.07 -6.38
CA ILE A 131 9.88 -7.74 -5.68
C ILE A 131 10.93 -8.82 -5.94
N PHE A 132 10.56 -10.10 -5.79
CA PHE A 132 11.49 -11.20 -6.03
C PHE A 132 11.94 -11.24 -7.49
N PHE A 133 11.04 -10.99 -8.43
CA PHE A 133 11.37 -10.93 -9.85
C PHE A 133 12.40 -9.82 -10.14
N GLN A 134 12.23 -8.62 -9.58
CA GLN A 134 13.20 -7.53 -9.73
C GLN A 134 14.58 -7.90 -9.17
N LEU A 135 14.63 -8.55 -8.01
CA LEU A 135 15.89 -9.01 -7.41
C LEU A 135 16.58 -10.07 -8.29
N VAL A 136 15.83 -11.04 -8.81
CA VAL A 136 16.36 -12.09 -9.70
C VAL A 136 16.85 -11.49 -11.02
N TYR A 137 16.12 -10.54 -11.59
CA TYR A 137 16.52 -9.87 -12.84
C TYR A 137 17.87 -9.17 -12.69
N ILE A 138 18.05 -8.38 -11.63
CA ILE A 138 19.32 -7.67 -11.40
C ILE A 138 20.44 -8.65 -11.10
N TYR A 139 20.17 -9.71 -10.35
CA TYR A 139 21.13 -10.79 -10.14
C TYR A 139 21.60 -11.40 -11.46
N PHE A 140 20.66 -11.72 -12.36
CA PHE A 140 20.99 -12.31 -13.65
C PHE A 140 21.86 -11.39 -14.50
N VAL A 141 21.48 -10.10 -14.61
CA VAL A 141 22.28 -9.09 -15.33
C VAL A 141 23.69 -8.99 -14.76
N PHE A 142 23.80 -8.98 -13.44
CA PHE A 142 25.09 -8.85 -12.76
C PHE A 142 25.97 -10.10 -12.92
N SER A 143 25.39 -11.30 -12.81
CA SER A 143 26.08 -12.57 -13.02
C SER A 143 26.55 -12.73 -14.46
N PHE A 144 25.82 -12.16 -15.43
CA PHE A 144 26.22 -12.20 -16.84
C PHE A 144 27.41 -11.28 -17.13
N ILE A 145 27.44 -10.09 -16.51
CA ILE A 145 28.52 -9.11 -16.72
C ILE A 145 29.80 -9.52 -15.98
N ASN A 146 29.69 -10.12 -14.79
CA ASN A 146 30.84 -10.44 -13.96
C ASN A 146 30.88 -11.93 -13.60
N TYR A 147 31.62 -12.71 -14.39
CA TYR A 147 31.69 -14.17 -14.31
C TYR A 147 32.37 -14.72 -13.03
N ASN A 148 33.10 -13.90 -12.27
CA ASN A 148 33.96 -14.38 -11.17
C ASN A 148 33.91 -13.50 -9.92
N ILE A 149 32.72 -13.33 -9.35
CA ILE A 149 32.52 -12.52 -8.14
C ILE A 149 32.49 -13.38 -6.89
N GLY A 150 33.35 -13.06 -5.92
CA GLY A 150 33.34 -13.68 -4.60
C GLY A 150 32.05 -13.39 -3.82
N PHE A 151 31.66 -14.33 -2.96
CA PHE A 151 30.41 -14.28 -2.18
C PHE A 151 30.19 -12.96 -1.42
N THR A 152 31.24 -12.37 -0.85
CA THR A 152 31.15 -11.09 -0.10
C THR A 152 30.70 -9.93 -0.97
N VAL A 153 31.26 -9.83 -2.18
CA VAL A 153 30.89 -8.77 -3.13
C VAL A 153 29.45 -9.01 -3.60
N PHE A 154 29.05 -10.26 -3.82
CA PHE A 154 27.67 -10.62 -4.13
C PHE A 154 26.68 -10.15 -3.03
N VAL A 155 26.95 -10.44 -1.75
CA VAL A 155 26.08 -10.02 -0.64
C VAL A 155 25.97 -8.50 -0.57
N TYR A 156 27.10 -7.79 -0.76
CA TYR A 156 27.13 -6.34 -0.79
C TYR A 156 26.25 -5.75 -1.91
N TRP A 157 26.38 -6.27 -3.13
CA TRP A 157 25.56 -5.81 -4.26
C TRP A 157 24.08 -6.13 -4.09
N MET A 158 23.73 -7.32 -3.58
CA MET A 158 22.35 -7.68 -3.27
C MET A 158 21.74 -6.73 -2.24
N HIS A 159 22.48 -6.40 -1.18
CA HIS A 159 22.04 -5.46 -0.17
C HIS A 159 21.81 -4.06 -0.76
N ASN A 160 22.75 -3.54 -1.54
CA ASN A 160 22.64 -2.22 -2.17
C ASN A 160 21.45 -2.14 -3.13
N THR A 161 21.28 -3.18 -3.94
CA THR A 161 20.15 -3.29 -4.88
C THR A 161 18.82 -3.30 -4.13
N PHE A 162 18.73 -4.06 -3.04
CA PHE A 162 17.53 -4.09 -2.21
C PHE A 162 17.20 -2.71 -1.65
N LEU A 163 18.21 -2.00 -1.12
CA LEU A 163 18.03 -0.64 -0.60
C LEU A 163 17.59 0.34 -1.70
N ASN A 164 18.12 0.22 -2.92
CA ASN A 164 17.74 1.09 -4.04
C ASN A 164 16.31 0.83 -4.55
N ILE A 165 15.84 -0.42 -4.53
CA ILE A 165 14.48 -0.79 -4.95
C ILE A 165 13.44 -0.44 -3.89
N TYR A 166 13.83 -0.45 -2.61
CA TYR A 166 12.92 -0.33 -1.48
C TYR A 166 11.99 0.90 -1.56
N PRO A 167 12.46 2.14 -1.84
CA PRO A 167 11.58 3.31 -2.00
C PRO A 167 10.49 3.12 -3.06
N SER A 168 10.87 2.62 -4.24
CA SER A 168 9.93 2.37 -5.35
C SER A 168 8.87 1.35 -4.97
N THR A 169 9.24 0.29 -4.23
CA THR A 169 8.27 -0.71 -3.75
C THR A 169 7.27 -0.15 -2.75
N VAL A 170 7.72 0.78 -1.89
CA VAL A 170 6.86 1.50 -0.93
C VAL A 170 5.90 2.43 -1.67
N ILE A 171 6.36 3.14 -2.71
CA ILE A 171 5.48 3.97 -3.56
C ILE A 171 4.41 3.10 -4.23
N ILE A 172 4.80 1.99 -4.86
CA ILE A 172 3.85 1.06 -5.52
C ILE A 172 2.82 0.54 -4.51
N LEU A 173 3.26 0.15 -3.31
CA LEU A 173 2.35 -0.30 -2.27
C LEU A 173 1.39 0.80 -1.81
N SER A 174 1.87 2.05 -1.69
CA SER A 174 1.02 3.20 -1.33
C SER A 174 -0.06 3.47 -2.39
N ALA A 175 0.32 3.36 -3.67
CA ALA A 175 -0.60 3.50 -4.79
C ALA A 175 -1.62 2.37 -4.81
N LEU A 176 -1.18 1.12 -4.54
CA LEU A 176 -2.05 -0.05 -4.47
C LEU A 176 -3.09 0.09 -3.35
N ILE A 177 -2.67 0.54 -2.17
CA ILE A 177 -3.56 0.80 -1.03
C ILE A 177 -4.61 1.84 -1.44
N SER A 178 -4.18 2.99 -1.95
CA SER A 178 -5.06 4.08 -2.39
C SER A 178 -6.05 3.62 -3.48
N ALA A 179 -5.57 2.92 -4.51
CA ALA A 179 -6.39 2.40 -5.60
C ALA A 179 -7.43 1.38 -5.10
N THR A 180 -7.06 0.52 -4.14
CA THR A 180 -7.98 -0.47 -3.57
C THR A 180 -9.10 0.20 -2.79
N ILE A 181 -8.76 1.22 -1.98
CA ILE A 181 -9.75 1.98 -1.20
C ILE A 181 -10.67 2.75 -2.14
N LEU A 182 -10.12 3.47 -3.12
CA LEU A 182 -10.89 4.24 -4.10
C LEU A 182 -11.82 3.33 -4.91
N GLY A 183 -11.30 2.21 -5.41
CA GLY A 183 -12.08 1.23 -6.16
C GLY A 183 -13.21 0.62 -5.34
N LEU A 184 -12.97 0.35 -4.05
CA LEU A 184 -13.99 -0.13 -3.13
C LEU A 184 -15.09 0.91 -2.89
N VAL A 185 -14.73 2.18 -2.66
CA VAL A 185 -15.69 3.27 -2.48
C VAL A 185 -16.55 3.43 -3.74
N LEU A 186 -15.93 3.49 -4.93
CA LEU A 186 -16.63 3.62 -6.20
C LEU A 186 -17.58 2.44 -6.46
N TYR A 187 -17.12 1.21 -6.22
CA TYR A 187 -17.95 0.01 -6.38
C TYR A 187 -19.19 0.05 -5.49
N ARG A 188 -19.04 0.43 -4.21
CA ARG A 188 -20.15 0.46 -3.26
C ARG A 188 -21.14 1.58 -3.55
N VAL A 189 -20.66 2.79 -3.83
CA VAL A 189 -21.53 3.92 -4.22
C VAL A 189 -22.30 3.59 -5.49
N GLY A 190 -21.64 3.03 -6.50
CA GLY A 190 -22.30 2.59 -7.73
C GLY A 190 -23.42 1.57 -7.47
N LYS A 191 -23.16 0.57 -6.61
CA LYS A 191 -24.15 -0.47 -6.26
C LYS A 191 -25.36 0.13 -5.54
N VAL A 192 -25.16 1.06 -4.61
CA VAL A 192 -26.26 1.76 -3.91
C VAL A 192 -27.11 2.55 -4.91
N THR A 193 -26.48 3.37 -5.75
CA THR A 193 -27.20 4.19 -6.75
C THR A 193 -28.03 3.32 -7.69
N LEU A 194 -27.46 2.22 -8.18
CA LEU A 194 -28.15 1.28 -9.05
C LEU A 194 -29.39 0.68 -8.37
N GLN A 195 -29.26 0.22 -7.12
CA GLN A 195 -30.38 -0.37 -6.37
C GLN A 195 -31.51 0.62 -6.09
N VAL A 196 -31.18 1.87 -5.77
CA VAL A 196 -32.18 2.92 -5.55
C VAL A 196 -32.96 3.17 -6.84
N ILE A 197 -32.27 3.28 -7.98
CA ILE A 197 -32.92 3.46 -9.29
C ILE A 197 -33.83 2.28 -9.61
N TYR A 198 -33.37 1.03 -9.44
CA TYR A 198 -34.20 -0.15 -9.69
C TYR A 198 -35.44 -0.19 -8.80
N LYS A 199 -35.33 0.15 -7.51
CA LYS A 199 -36.49 0.23 -6.62
C LYS A 199 -37.46 1.32 -7.03
N LEU A 200 -36.98 2.50 -7.40
CA LEU A 200 -37.82 3.60 -7.88
C LEU A 200 -38.57 3.22 -9.16
N LEU A 201 -37.87 2.59 -10.11
CA LEU A 201 -38.47 2.15 -11.38
C LEU A 201 -39.54 1.08 -11.15
N PHE A 202 -39.29 0.14 -10.24
CA PHE A 202 -40.28 -0.86 -9.84
C PHE A 202 -41.50 -0.26 -9.13
N ILE A 203 -41.31 0.73 -8.25
CA ILE A 203 -42.41 1.45 -7.59
C ILE A 203 -43.26 2.19 -8.63
N MET A 204 -42.61 2.88 -9.57
CA MET A 204 -43.31 3.57 -10.67
C MET A 204 -44.09 2.60 -11.57
N GLU A 205 -43.58 1.40 -11.81
CA GLU A 205 -44.28 0.37 -12.60
C GLU A 205 -45.52 -0.18 -11.88
N ILE A 206 -45.48 -0.26 -10.55
CA ILE A 206 -46.64 -0.66 -9.73
C ILE A 206 -47.68 0.45 -9.67
N GLU A 207 -47.30 1.72 -9.52
CA GLU A 207 -48.25 2.84 -9.47
C GLU A 207 -48.99 3.08 -10.79
N TYR A 208 -48.43 2.63 -11.92
CA TYR A 208 -49.03 2.81 -13.25
C TYR A 208 -49.96 1.66 -13.68
N LYS A 209 -50.22 0.68 -12.81
CA LYS A 209 -51.02 -0.52 -13.11
C LYS A 209 -52.25 -0.63 -12.20
#